data_AF-A0A1H3VHL0-F1
#
_entry.id   AF-A0A1H3VHL0-F1
#
_cell.length_a   1.000
_cell.length_b   1.000
_cell.length_c   1.000
_cell.angle_alpha   90.00
_cell.angle_beta   90.00
_cell.angle_gamma   90.00
#
_symmetry.space_group_name_H-M   'P 1'
#
loop_
_entity.id
_entity.type
_entity.pdbx_description
1 polymer ?
#
loop_
_entity_poly.entity_id
_entity_poly.type
_entity_poly.pdbx_seq_one_letter_code
_entity_poly.pdbx_strand_id
1 'polypeptide(L)'
;MINNVADMTMTAHLQGLSQPKPNPVQQMGSNFSEMLKTSIAEVNQAQVSADRAAEQIAAGETKNLHGAMIKLEEADISLRLMVQIRNKAVEAYQEIISMQV
;
A
#
# COMPACT_ATOMS: atom_id res chain seq x y z
N MET A 1 23.44 -61.32 21.28
CA MET A 1 23.26 -61.09 19.83
C MET A 1 22.20 -60.01 19.64
N ILE A 2 22.59 -58.91 18.97
CA ILE A 2 21.79 -58.03 18.07
C ILE A 2 20.67 -57.19 18.75
N ASN A 3 20.95 -55.93 19.12
CA ASN A 3 20.64 -54.66 18.42
C ASN A 3 19.14 -54.31 18.27
N ASN A 4 18.67 -53.23 18.90
CA ASN A 4 17.94 -52.13 18.21
C ASN A 4 17.67 -50.92 19.13
N VAL A 5 18.60 -49.97 19.19
CA VAL A 5 18.40 -48.61 19.77
C VAL A 5 18.65 -47.52 18.73
N ALA A 6 18.34 -47.79 17.46
CA ALA A 6 18.69 -46.91 16.33
C ALA A 6 17.53 -46.08 15.75
N ASP A 7 16.44 -45.83 16.49
CA ASP A 7 15.26 -45.13 15.92
C ASP A 7 14.71 -43.96 16.73
N MET A 8 15.48 -43.43 17.69
CA MET A 8 15.14 -42.14 18.32
C MET A 8 16.33 -41.21 18.19
N THR A 9 16.09 -40.02 17.67
CA THR A 9 17.03 -38.88 17.53
C THR A 9 17.92 -38.80 16.28
N MET A 10 17.36 -38.93 15.06
CA MET A 10 17.93 -38.23 13.89
C MET A 10 16.91 -37.64 12.88
N THR A 11 15.61 -37.67 13.17
CA THR A 11 14.58 -37.03 12.31
C THR A 11 14.08 -35.68 12.85
N ALA A 12 14.27 -35.38 14.13
CA ALA A 12 13.78 -34.14 14.75
C ALA A 12 14.56 -32.86 14.36
N HIS A 13 15.77 -32.99 13.80
CA HIS A 13 16.62 -31.83 13.49
C HIS A 13 16.51 -31.32 12.05
N LEU A 14 15.75 -31.99 11.17
CA LEU A 14 15.59 -31.55 9.76
C LEU A 14 14.28 -30.79 9.50
N GLN A 15 13.38 -30.74 10.49
CA GLN A 15 12.06 -30.11 10.35
C GLN A 15 12.07 -28.58 10.53
N GLY A 16 13.19 -28.01 11.02
CA GLY A 16 13.37 -26.56 11.21
C GLY A 16 13.80 -25.79 9.95
N LEU A 17 14.09 -26.49 8.84
CA LEU A 17 14.53 -25.88 7.58
C LEU A 17 13.40 -25.74 6.54
N SER A 18 12.17 -26.18 6.87
CA SER A 18 11.02 -26.17 5.95
C SER A 18 10.02 -25.05 6.20
N GLN A 19 10.25 -24.18 7.19
CA GLN A 19 9.48 -22.95 7.30
C GLN A 19 10.21 -21.86 6.52
N PRO A 20 9.68 -21.39 5.38
CA PRO A 20 10.19 -20.18 4.77
C PRO A 20 9.97 -19.07 5.79
N LYS A 21 11.04 -18.66 6.48
CA LYS A 21 11.04 -17.42 7.25
C LYS A 21 10.58 -16.34 6.28
N PRO A 22 9.55 -15.54 6.61
CA PRO A 22 9.09 -14.50 5.72
C PRO A 22 10.29 -13.61 5.40
N ASN A 23 10.64 -13.55 4.11
CA ASN A 23 11.79 -12.77 3.69
C ASN A 23 11.46 -11.30 4.03
N PRO A 24 12.32 -10.56 4.75
CA PRO A 24 12.00 -9.20 5.20
C PRO A 24 11.58 -8.27 4.05
N VAL A 25 12.04 -8.55 2.82
CA VAL A 25 11.64 -7.88 1.57
C VAL A 25 10.16 -8.12 1.21
N GLN A 26 9.62 -9.33 1.40
CA GLN A 26 8.21 -9.65 1.13
C GLN A 26 7.27 -9.01 2.14
N GLN A 27 7.70 -8.94 3.42
CA GLN A 27 6.92 -8.31 4.47
C GLN A 27 6.83 -6.78 4.26
N MET A 28 7.92 -6.15 3.83
CA MET A 28 7.95 -4.72 3.50
C MET A 28 7.10 -4.37 2.27
N GLY A 29 7.09 -5.22 1.24
CA GLY A 29 6.23 -5.03 0.06
C GLY A 29 4.73 -5.11 0.37
N SER A 30 4.32 -6.00 1.29
CA SER A 30 2.93 -6.06 1.77
C SER A 30 2.52 -4.78 2.49
N ASN A 31 3.38 -4.29 3.38
CA ASN A 31 3.11 -3.06 4.15
C ASN A 31 3.01 -1.82 3.25
N PHE A 32 3.89 -1.72 2.23
CA PHE A 32 3.81 -0.64 1.24
C PHE A 32 2.53 -0.71 0.40
N SER A 33 2.14 -1.92 -0.05
CA SER A 33 0.90 -2.12 -0.82
C SER A 33 -0.35 -1.69 -0.01
N GLU A 34 -0.37 -2.02 1.28
CA GLU A 34 -1.45 -1.66 2.19
C GLU A 34 -1.49 -0.16 2.49
N MET A 35 -0.33 0.46 2.70
CA MET A 35 -0.22 1.92 2.81
C MET A 35 -0.69 2.61 1.54
N LEU A 36 -0.25 2.15 0.36
CA LEU A 36 -0.63 2.72 -0.93
C LEU A 36 -2.14 2.61 -1.17
N LYS A 37 -2.74 1.45 -0.87
CA LYS A 37 -4.21 1.27 -0.94
C LYS A 37 -4.94 2.25 -0.03
N THR A 38 -4.43 2.45 1.19
CA THR A 38 -5.02 3.38 2.16
C THR A 38 -4.95 4.81 1.64
N SER A 39 -3.79 5.26 1.16
CA SER A 39 -3.64 6.60 0.58
C SER A 39 -4.52 6.83 -0.65
N ILE A 40 -4.70 5.80 -1.50
CA ILE A 40 -5.64 5.87 -2.64
C ILE A 40 -7.08 6.08 -2.17
N ALA A 41 -7.50 5.38 -1.11
CA ALA A 41 -8.82 5.54 -0.53
C ALA A 41 -9.01 6.93 0.10
N GLU A 42 -7.99 7.46 0.77
CA GLU A 42 -8.00 8.80 1.35
C GLU A 42 -8.13 9.89 0.28
N VAL A 43 -7.40 9.79 -0.83
CA VAL A 43 -7.51 10.73 -1.96
C VAL A 43 -8.90 10.70 -2.57
N ASN A 44 -9.49 9.52 -2.75
CA ASN A 44 -10.88 9.40 -3.21
C ASN A 44 -11.85 10.10 -2.26
N GLN A 45 -11.71 9.86 -0.95
CA GLN A 45 -12.56 10.50 0.05
C GLN A 45 -12.39 12.04 0.05
N ALA A 46 -11.16 12.53 -0.14
CA ALA A 46 -10.87 13.94 -0.28
C ALA A 46 -11.54 14.53 -1.53
N GLN A 47 -11.46 13.84 -2.67
CA GLN A 47 -12.12 14.24 -3.92
C GLN A 47 -13.64 14.36 -3.74
N VAL A 48 -14.30 13.33 -3.19
CA VAL A 48 -15.76 13.36 -2.96
C VAL A 48 -16.17 14.50 -2.01
N SER A 49 -15.33 14.78 -1.02
CA SER A 49 -15.57 15.88 -0.08
C SER A 49 -15.40 17.25 -0.73
N ALA A 50 -14.41 17.38 -1.60
CA ALA A 50 -14.16 18.56 -2.42
C ALA A 50 -15.31 18.83 -3.40
N ASP A 51 -15.80 17.80 -4.10
CA ASP A 51 -16.93 17.92 -5.03
C ASP A 51 -18.19 18.44 -4.32
N ARG A 52 -18.52 17.87 -3.15
CA ARG A 52 -19.63 18.36 -2.30
C ARG A 52 -19.42 19.80 -1.83
N ALA A 53 -18.18 20.16 -1.48
CA ALA A 53 -17.86 21.51 -1.07
C ALA A 53 -18.05 22.50 -2.23
N ALA A 54 -17.64 22.12 -3.45
CA ALA A 54 -17.83 22.90 -4.66
C ALA A 54 -19.32 23.08 -5.00
N GLU A 55 -20.14 22.04 -4.87
CA GLU A 55 -21.59 22.12 -5.04
C GLU A 55 -22.24 23.10 -4.04
N GLN A 56 -21.86 23.03 -2.76
CA GLN A 56 -22.38 23.93 -1.73
C GLN A 56 -21.94 25.39 -1.94
N ILE A 57 -20.74 25.60 -2.47
CA ILE A 57 -20.27 26.92 -2.88
C ILE A 57 -21.13 27.45 -4.03
N ALA A 58 -21.33 26.64 -5.08
CA ALA A 58 -22.10 27.02 -6.26
C ALA A 58 -23.59 27.27 -5.96
N ALA A 59 -24.16 26.54 -5.00
CA ALA A 59 -25.53 26.73 -4.53
C ALA A 59 -25.71 27.97 -3.62
N GLY A 60 -24.61 28.62 -3.21
CA GLY A 60 -24.65 29.76 -2.28
C GLY A 60 -25.00 29.38 -0.84
N GLU A 61 -24.99 28.09 -0.49
CA GLU A 61 -25.38 27.57 0.83
C GLU A 61 -24.22 27.60 1.85
N THR A 62 -22.99 27.86 1.40
CA THR A 62 -21.83 27.81 2.29
C THR A 62 -21.65 29.11 3.08
N LYS A 63 -21.83 29.02 4.40
CA LYS A 63 -21.40 30.08 5.35
C LYS A 63 -19.89 30.11 5.55
N ASN A 64 -19.16 29.11 5.03
CA ASN A 64 -17.73 28.92 5.28
C ASN A 64 -16.97 28.65 3.97
N LEU A 65 -17.13 29.58 3.01
CA LEU A 65 -16.48 29.57 1.70
C LEU A 65 -14.97 29.33 1.80
N HIS A 66 -14.31 29.96 2.78
CA HIS A 66 -12.87 29.83 2.98
C HIS A 66 -12.45 28.39 3.30
N GLY A 67 -13.14 27.73 4.23
CA GLY A 67 -12.84 26.33 4.56
C GLY A 67 -13.15 25.36 3.42
N ALA A 68 -14.19 25.64 2.63
CA ALA A 68 -14.53 24.85 1.45
C ALA A 68 -13.45 24.98 0.34
N MET A 69 -12.93 26.18 0.10
CA MET A 69 -11.84 26.42 -0.85
C MET A 69 -10.54 25.73 -0.42
N ILE A 70 -10.21 25.74 0.87
CA ILE A 70 -9.02 25.03 1.39
C ILE A 70 -9.14 23.52 1.10
N LYS A 71 -10.30 22.92 1.37
CA LYS A 71 -10.52 21.49 1.10
C LYS A 71 -10.42 21.15 -0.38
N LEU A 72 -10.88 22.05 -1.26
CA LEU A 72 -10.79 21.88 -2.70
C LEU A 72 -9.32 21.88 -3.16
N GLU A 73 -8.52 22.82 -2.66
CA GLU A 73 -7.08 22.91 -2.96
C GLU A 73 -6.31 21.70 -2.41
N GLU A 74 -6.62 21.27 -1.18
CA GLU A 74 -6.01 20.08 -0.57
C GLU A 74 -6.28 18.82 -1.40
N ALA A 75 -7.52 18.64 -1.86
CA ALA A 75 -7.90 17.51 -2.71
C ALA A 75 -7.17 17.54 -4.07
N ASP A 76 -7.05 18.72 -4.69
CA ASP A 76 -6.34 18.87 -5.96
C ASP A 76 -4.83 18.58 -5.84
N ILE A 77 -4.17 19.11 -4.80
CA ILE A 77 -2.75 18.83 -4.53
C ILE A 77 -2.54 17.34 -4.27
N SER A 78 -3.41 16.71 -3.47
CA SER A 78 -3.34 15.29 -3.13
C SER A 78 -3.53 14.40 -4.37
N LEU A 79 -4.45 14.76 -5.26
CA LEU A 79 -4.66 14.08 -6.53
C LEU A 79 -3.42 14.18 -7.43
N ARG A 80 -2.84 15.38 -7.57
CA ARG A 80 -1.61 15.60 -8.34
C ARG A 80 -0.46 14.74 -7.81
N LEU A 81 -0.30 14.68 -6.49
CA LEU A 81 0.70 13.81 -5.87
C LEU A 81 0.45 12.33 -6.17
N MET A 82 -0.79 11.88 -6.07
CA MET A 82 -1.14 10.48 -6.33
C MET A 82 -0.87 10.05 -7.78
N VAL A 83 -1.09 10.93 -8.75
CA VAL A 83 -0.72 10.66 -10.15
C VAL A 83 0.78 10.47 -10.29
N GLN A 84 1.61 11.26 -9.61
CA GLN A 84 3.07 11.08 -9.63
C GLN A 84 3.48 9.75 -9.01
N ILE A 85 2.88 9.37 -7.86
CA ILE A 85 3.13 8.08 -7.21
C ILE A 85 2.74 6.93 -8.14
N ARG A 86 1.58 7.03 -8.81
CA ARG A 86 1.13 6.03 -9.80
C ARG A 86 2.18 5.86 -10.91
N ASN A 87 2.68 6.96 -11.46
CA ASN A 87 3.68 6.91 -12.53
C ASN A 87 4.98 6.27 -12.02
N LYS A 88 5.46 6.63 -10.83
CA LYS A 88 6.67 6.04 -10.24
C LYS A 88 6.52 4.56 -9.91
N ALA A 89 5.34 4.13 -9.46
CA ALA A 89 5.05 2.72 -9.21
C ALA A 89 5.07 1.91 -10.51
N VAL A 90 4.52 2.45 -11.60
CA VAL A 90 4.58 1.82 -12.94
C VAL A 90 6.01 1.75 -13.46
N GLU A 91 6.78 2.84 -13.34
CA GLU A 91 8.21 2.87 -13.71
C GLU A 91 9.02 1.82 -12.93
N ALA A 92 8.84 1.75 -11.60
CA ALA A 92 9.53 0.77 -10.76
C ALA A 92 9.18 -0.67 -11.13
N TYR A 93 7.92 -0.93 -11.49
CA TYR A 93 7.50 -2.25 -11.98
C TYR A 93 8.17 -2.60 -13.31
N GLN A 94 8.24 -1.63 -14.25
CA GLN A 94 8.93 -1.81 -15.52
C GLN A 94 10.43 -2.08 -15.36
N GLU A 95 11.10 -1.34 -14.46
CA GLU A 95 12.53 -1.51 -14.16
C GLU A 95 12.86 -2.93 -13.65
N ILE A 96 12.06 -3.45 -12.71
CA ILE A 96 12.28 -4.81 -12.14
C ILE A 96 12.19 -5.89 -13.22
N ILE A 97 11.28 -5.75 -14.18
CA ILE A 97 11.15 -6.69 -15.30
C ILE A 97 12.33 -6.56 -16.25
N SER A 98 12.79 -5.34 -16.51
CA SER A 98 13.91 -5.07 -17.41
C SER A 98 15.25 -5.56 -16.87
N MET A 99 15.38 -5.81 -15.57
CA MET A 99 16.55 -6.46 -14.95
C MET A 99 16.58 -7.98 -15.12
N GLN A 100 15.47 -8.64 -15.45
CA GLN A 100 15.36 -10.11 -15.54
C GLN A 100 15.46 -10.65 -16.98
N VAL A 101 15.59 -9.78 -17.99
CA VAL A 101 15.76 -10.17 -19.40
C VAL A 101 17.22 -10.22 -19.82
#